data_AF-A0A177M5J5-F1
#
_entry.id   AF-A0A177M5J5-F1
#
_cell.length_a   1.000
_cell.length_b   1.000
_cell.length_c   1.000
_cell.angle_alpha   90.00
_cell.angle_beta   90.00
_cell.angle_gamma   90.00
#
_symmetry.space_group_name_H-M   'P 1'
#
loop_
_entity.id
_entity.type
_entity.pdbx_description
1 polymer ?
#
loop_
_entity_poly.entity_id
_entity_poly.type
_entity_poly.pdbx_seq_one_letter_code
_entity_poly.pdbx_strand_id
1 'polypeptide(L)'
;MATKKKSANKAASSPAVDKDTAKALAKVALRPSANAAAVVTEYTKMFGDHDINDLVDELVDSIEKVNAGDMKRCEGMLMGQAQALQSIFVNLSRRAINQEYLKNYEAFMRMALKAQSQCRQTLETLSNIKNPPVVYAKQANISNGPQQINNGVPAQTPHAEEIKNQSNELLEVIDGERLDSGTAQETIGSNTALATMG
;
A
#
# COMPACT_ATOMS: atom_id res chain seq x y z
N MET A 1 79.09 -11.78 32.14
CA MET A 1 77.87 -11.21 32.76
C MET A 1 77.11 -10.44 31.71
N ALA A 2 75.93 -10.92 31.27
CA ALA A 2 74.95 -10.11 30.53
C ALA A 2 73.60 -10.85 30.50
N THR A 3 72.92 -10.85 31.63
CA THR A 3 71.55 -11.35 31.75
C THR A 3 70.55 -10.29 31.28
N LYS A 4 69.89 -10.62 30.17
CA LYS A 4 68.50 -10.34 29.78
C LYS A 4 67.61 -9.72 30.88
N LYS A 5 66.96 -8.58 30.61
CA LYS A 5 65.62 -8.31 31.17
C LYS A 5 64.82 -7.24 30.40
N LYS A 6 63.68 -7.73 29.89
CA LYS A 6 62.36 -7.09 29.77
C LYS A 6 62.20 -5.91 28.80
N SER A 7 61.91 -6.27 27.54
CA SER A 7 61.07 -5.44 26.67
C SER A 7 59.66 -5.38 27.29
N ALA A 8 59.23 -4.19 27.67
CA ALA A 8 57.87 -3.92 28.09
C ALA A 8 56.97 -3.97 26.85
N ASN A 9 56.20 -5.05 26.73
CA ASN A 9 55.15 -5.19 25.74
C ASN A 9 54.04 -4.18 26.07
N LYS A 10 54.09 -3.01 25.42
CA LYS A 10 53.01 -2.02 25.45
C LYS A 10 51.90 -2.54 24.54
N ALA A 11 51.04 -3.39 25.10
CA ALA A 11 49.79 -3.78 24.47
C ALA A 11 49.02 -2.51 24.12
N ALA A 12 48.86 -2.25 22.83
CA ALA A 12 48.01 -1.20 22.32
C ALA A 12 46.56 -1.55 22.72
N SER A 13 46.06 -0.88 23.75
CA SER A 13 44.65 -0.89 24.10
C SER A 13 43.88 -0.31 22.92
N SER A 14 43.04 -1.12 22.27
CA SER A 14 41.96 -0.62 21.43
C SER A 14 41.20 0.45 22.21
N PRO A 15 40.88 1.62 21.62
CA PRO A 15 40.12 2.61 22.34
C PRO A 15 38.76 1.98 22.66
N ALA A 16 38.45 1.90 23.96
CA ALA A 16 37.13 1.54 24.43
C ALA A 16 36.18 2.59 23.84
N VAL A 17 35.43 2.20 22.81
CA VAL A 17 34.36 3.03 22.26
C VAL A 17 33.40 3.26 23.42
N ASP A 18 33.33 4.51 23.86
CA ASP A 18 32.50 4.92 24.97
C ASP A 18 31.06 4.43 24.72
N LYS A 19 30.45 3.72 25.67
CA LYS A 19 29.16 3.04 25.47
C LYS A 19 28.07 4.00 25.02
N ASP A 20 28.19 5.28 25.39
CA ASP A 20 27.27 6.33 24.98
C ASP A 20 27.46 6.76 23.51
N THR A 21 28.70 6.77 23.01
CA THR A 21 28.98 6.98 21.58
C THR A 21 28.50 5.80 20.73
N ALA A 22 28.65 4.57 21.21
CA ALA A 22 28.14 3.37 20.52
C ALA A 22 26.60 3.36 20.44
N LYS A 23 25.91 3.77 21.52
CA LYS A 23 24.45 3.91 21.54
C LYS A 23 23.97 5.04 20.63
N ALA A 24 24.67 6.18 20.61
CA ALA A 24 24.34 7.28 19.71
C ALA A 24 24.49 6.87 18.23
N LEU A 25 25.57 6.17 17.89
CA LEU A 25 25.80 5.65 16.55
C LEU A 25 24.71 4.64 16.14
N ALA A 26 24.33 3.73 17.05
CA ALA A 26 23.25 2.78 16.79
C ALA A 26 21.89 3.48 16.54
N LYS A 27 21.60 4.55 17.29
CA LYS A 27 20.39 5.36 17.04
C LYS A 27 20.43 5.99 15.66
N VAL A 28 21.55 6.59 15.25
CA VAL A 28 21.70 7.18 13.92
C VAL A 28 21.54 6.13 12.82
N ALA A 29 22.18 4.96 12.97
CA ALA A 29 22.10 3.86 12.01
C ALA A 29 20.69 3.25 11.87
N LEU A 30 19.79 3.46 12.83
CA LEU A 30 18.40 3.02 12.75
C LEU A 30 17.43 4.13 12.33
N ARG A 31 17.89 5.37 12.13
CA ARG A 31 17.04 6.44 11.62
C ARG A 31 16.69 6.14 10.15
N PRO A 32 15.39 6.15 9.77
CA PRO A 32 14.97 5.93 8.39
C PRO A 32 15.64 6.89 7.40
N SER A 33 15.82 8.16 7.79
CA SER A 33 16.49 9.17 6.96
C SER A 33 17.97 8.87 6.74
N ALA A 34 18.71 8.39 7.74
CA ALA A 34 20.13 8.04 7.62
C ALA A 34 20.35 6.84 6.68
N ASN A 35 19.53 5.79 6.83
CA ASN A 35 19.62 4.62 5.95
C ASN A 35 19.18 4.95 4.52
N ALA A 36 18.12 5.74 4.36
CA ALA A 36 17.69 6.20 3.05
C ALA A 36 18.76 7.10 2.39
N ALA A 37 19.37 8.02 3.13
CA ALA A 37 20.43 8.89 2.62
C ALA A 37 21.60 8.08 2.07
N ALA A 38 22.08 7.08 2.82
CA ALA A 38 23.19 6.21 2.41
C ALA A 38 22.91 5.45 1.11
N VAL A 39 21.67 5.04 0.87
CA VAL A 39 21.28 4.41 -0.40
C VAL A 39 21.15 5.46 -1.50
N VAL A 40 20.51 6.59 -1.22
CA VAL A 40 20.30 7.67 -2.19
C VAL A 40 21.64 8.19 -2.72
N THR A 41 22.64 8.44 -1.88
CA THR A 41 23.97 8.89 -2.32
C THR A 41 24.60 7.96 -3.35
N GLU A 42 24.42 6.64 -3.21
CA GLU A 42 24.98 5.69 -4.17
C GLU A 42 24.33 5.76 -5.55
N TYR A 43 23.02 6.06 -5.61
CA TYR A 43 22.25 6.10 -6.86
C TYR A 43 22.13 7.50 -7.47
N THR A 44 22.45 8.58 -6.74
CA THR A 44 22.32 9.96 -7.23
C THR A 44 23.65 10.61 -7.63
N LYS A 45 24.76 9.86 -7.69
CA LYS A 45 26.08 10.37 -8.13
C LYS A 45 26.06 11.10 -9.48
N MET A 46 25.10 10.75 -10.34
CA MET A 46 24.87 11.43 -11.63
C MET A 46 24.47 12.91 -11.51
N PHE A 47 23.98 13.35 -10.35
CA PHE A 47 23.57 14.74 -10.09
C PHE A 47 24.66 15.59 -9.43
N GLY A 48 25.82 15.00 -9.13
CA GLY A 48 26.94 15.65 -8.43
C GLY A 48 27.34 14.91 -7.15
N ASP A 49 28.35 15.44 -6.47
CA ASP A 49 28.69 15.00 -5.12
C ASP A 49 27.73 15.67 -4.12
N HIS A 50 27.18 14.89 -3.20
CA HIS A 50 26.19 15.37 -2.23
C HIS A 50 26.69 15.05 -0.83
N ASP A 51 26.62 16.03 0.09
CA ASP A 51 26.84 15.73 1.50
C ASP A 51 25.73 14.81 2.01
N ILE A 52 26.13 13.72 2.65
CA ILE A 52 25.21 12.76 3.28
C ILE A 52 24.38 13.48 4.35
N ASN A 53 24.96 14.45 5.06
CA ASN A 53 24.22 15.19 6.10
C ASN A 53 23.08 16.03 5.49
N ASP A 54 23.35 16.74 4.40
CA ASP A 54 22.32 17.51 3.67
C ASP A 54 21.19 16.60 3.17
N LEU A 55 21.54 15.41 2.65
CA LEU A 55 20.55 14.42 2.23
C LEU A 55 19.73 13.88 3.41
N VAL A 56 20.33 13.67 4.58
CA VAL A 56 19.60 13.26 5.78
C VAL A 56 18.61 14.33 6.20
N ASP A 57 19.00 15.60 6.21
CA ASP A 57 18.14 16.71 6.60
C ASP A 57 16.96 16.88 5.63
N GLU A 58 17.21 16.82 4.32
CA GLU A 58 16.16 16.82 3.29
C GLU A 58 15.20 15.63 3.39
N LEU A 59 15.70 14.46 3.77
CA LEU A 59 14.86 13.27 4.00
C LEU A 59 14.05 13.39 5.28
N VAL A 60 14.59 14.00 6.34
CA VAL A 60 13.82 14.30 7.56
C VAL A 60 12.68 15.25 7.24
N ASP A 61 12.94 16.37 6.56
CA ASP A 61 11.90 17.33 6.15
C ASP A 61 10.85 16.67 5.24
N SER A 62 11.27 15.82 4.30
CA SER A 62 10.34 15.06 3.46
C SER A 62 9.44 14.13 4.27
N ILE A 63 9.97 13.45 5.29
CA ILE A 63 9.19 12.55 6.14
C ILE A 63 8.22 13.36 7.03
N GLU A 64 8.67 14.50 7.56
CA GLU A 64 7.83 15.38 8.37
C GLU A 64 6.66 15.95 7.55
N LYS A 65 6.89 16.37 6.31
CA LYS A 65 5.83 16.83 5.39
C LYS A 65 4.77 15.76 5.13
N VAL A 66 5.20 14.52 4.88
CA VAL A 66 4.27 13.38 4.69
C VAL A 66 3.48 13.11 5.97
N ASN A 67 4.13 13.14 7.14
CA ASN A 67 3.45 12.97 8.43
C ASN A 67 2.47 14.10 8.73
N ALA A 68 2.72 15.31 8.23
CA ALA A 68 1.81 16.46 8.31
C ALA A 68 0.67 16.41 7.26
N GLY A 69 0.65 15.40 6.39
CA GLY A 69 -0.37 15.22 5.35
C GLY A 69 -0.08 15.93 4.02
N ASP A 70 1.09 16.55 3.84
CA ASP A 70 1.49 17.10 2.55
C ASP A 70 2.07 16.00 1.65
N MET A 71 1.23 15.51 0.72
CA MET A 71 1.58 14.46 -0.22
C MET A 71 2.16 14.99 -1.55
N LYS A 72 2.34 16.30 -1.74
CA LYS A 72 2.73 16.89 -3.04
C LYS A 72 4.01 16.27 -3.62
N ARG A 73 5.02 16.01 -2.79
CA ARG A 73 6.28 15.38 -3.22
C ARG A 73 6.05 13.95 -3.70
N CYS A 74 5.24 13.16 -2.98
CA CYS A 74 4.86 11.81 -3.38
C CYS A 74 4.01 11.80 -4.66
N GLU A 75 3.06 12.74 -4.78
CA GLU A 75 2.25 12.90 -5.98
C GLU A 75 3.11 13.20 -7.22
N GLY A 76 4.01 14.18 -7.09
CA GLY A 76 4.96 14.53 -8.14
C GLY A 76 5.88 13.37 -8.51
N MET A 77 6.38 12.63 -7.51
CA MET A 77 7.22 11.46 -7.72
C MET A 77 6.48 10.36 -8.50
N LEU A 78 5.25 10.00 -8.10
CA LEU A 78 4.45 8.98 -8.78
C LEU A 78 4.08 9.42 -10.21
N MET A 79 3.73 10.69 -10.40
CA MET A 79 3.46 11.24 -11.74
C MET A 79 4.72 11.16 -12.63
N GLY A 80 5.89 11.54 -12.11
CA GLY A 80 7.16 11.43 -12.82
C GLY A 80 7.51 9.98 -13.18
N GLN A 81 7.30 9.05 -12.25
CA GLN A 81 7.51 7.61 -12.49
C GLN A 81 6.56 7.06 -13.56
N ALA A 82 5.27 7.44 -13.52
CA ALA A 82 4.31 7.04 -14.54
C ALA A 82 4.73 7.55 -15.93
N GLN A 83 5.20 8.80 -16.03
CA GLN A 83 5.69 9.37 -17.29
C GLN A 83 6.95 8.65 -17.81
N ALA A 84 7.88 8.28 -16.91
CA ALA A 84 9.05 7.50 -17.27
C ALA A 84 8.67 6.10 -17.78
N LEU A 85 7.77 5.40 -17.09
CA LEU A 85 7.27 4.08 -17.50
C LEU A 85 6.53 4.13 -18.84
N GLN A 86 5.73 5.18 -19.07
CA GLN A 86 5.08 5.42 -20.37
C GLN A 86 6.12 5.62 -21.48
N SER A 87 7.19 6.36 -21.21
CA SER A 87 8.28 6.58 -22.17
C SER A 87 9.02 5.29 -22.49
N ILE A 88 9.26 4.45 -21.48
CA ILE A 88 9.84 3.11 -21.64
C ILE A 88 8.93 2.22 -22.49
N PHE A 89 7.62 2.20 -22.23
CA PHE A 89 6.64 1.47 -23.03
C PHE A 89 6.73 1.89 -24.50
N VAL A 90 6.64 3.19 -24.79
CA VAL A 90 6.70 3.71 -26.17
C VAL A 90 8.02 3.33 -26.84
N ASN A 91 9.15 3.48 -26.14
CA ASN A 91 10.46 3.14 -26.68
C ASN A 91 10.55 1.63 -27.03
N LEU A 92 10.16 0.76 -26.09
CA LEU A 92 10.24 -0.68 -26.26
C LEU A 92 9.27 -1.19 -27.34
N SER A 93 8.05 -0.65 -27.41
CA SER A 93 7.08 -0.98 -28.47
C SER A 93 7.61 -0.60 -29.85
N ARG A 94 8.20 0.60 -30.00
CA ARG A 94 8.86 1.00 -31.26
C ARG A 94 10.01 0.07 -31.60
N ARG A 95 10.84 -0.32 -30.63
CA ARG A 95 11.94 -1.27 -30.86
C ARG A 95 11.43 -2.66 -31.26
N ALA A 96 10.34 -3.13 -30.65
CA ALA A 96 9.72 -4.42 -30.95
C ALA A 96 9.27 -4.50 -32.42
N ILE A 97 8.51 -3.51 -32.91
CA ILE A 97 7.98 -3.51 -34.29
C ILE A 97 9.11 -3.48 -35.34
N ASN A 98 10.28 -2.95 -34.99
CA ASN A 98 11.46 -2.94 -35.85
C ASN A 98 12.33 -4.21 -35.72
N GLN A 99 11.89 -5.24 -35.01
CA GLN A 99 12.62 -6.52 -34.94
C GLN A 99 12.21 -7.47 -36.05
N GLU A 100 13.21 -8.06 -36.71
CA GLU A 100 13.03 -9.09 -37.73
C GLU A 100 12.72 -10.46 -37.13
N TYR A 101 13.37 -10.79 -36.01
CA TYR A 101 13.21 -12.08 -35.35
C TYR A 101 12.14 -12.04 -34.27
N LEU A 102 11.21 -13.00 -34.33
CA LEU A 102 10.10 -13.14 -33.37
C LEU A 102 10.56 -13.17 -31.91
N LYS A 103 11.70 -13.83 -31.61
CA LYS A 103 12.26 -13.90 -30.25
C LYS A 103 12.57 -12.51 -29.69
N ASN A 104 13.15 -11.62 -30.50
CA ASN A 104 13.49 -10.26 -30.08
C ASN A 104 12.23 -9.39 -30.01
N TYR A 105 11.32 -9.55 -30.97
CA TYR A 105 10.00 -8.90 -30.95
C TYR A 105 9.29 -9.21 -29.63
N GLU A 106 9.18 -10.49 -29.29
CA GLU A 106 8.50 -10.96 -28.08
C GLU A 106 9.18 -10.44 -26.81
N ALA A 107 10.52 -10.46 -26.74
CA ALA A 107 11.27 -9.97 -25.59
C ALA A 107 11.00 -8.47 -25.32
N PHE A 108 11.10 -7.62 -26.35
CA PHE A 108 10.82 -6.20 -26.21
C PHE A 108 9.35 -5.92 -25.93
N MET A 109 8.44 -6.60 -26.63
CA MET A 109 7.00 -6.39 -26.45
C MET A 109 6.54 -6.82 -25.05
N ARG A 110 7.08 -7.92 -24.51
CA ARG A 110 6.81 -8.35 -23.13
C ARG A 110 7.24 -7.31 -22.10
N MET A 111 8.44 -6.75 -22.27
CA MET A 111 8.93 -5.69 -21.38
C MET A 111 8.13 -4.39 -21.54
N ALA A 112 7.68 -4.06 -22.75
CA ALA A 112 6.81 -2.91 -23.00
C ALA A 112 5.47 -3.05 -22.25
N LEU A 113 4.77 -4.18 -22.43
CA LEU A 113 3.49 -4.44 -21.75
C LEU A 113 3.64 -4.46 -20.22
N LYS A 114 4.79 -4.93 -19.71
CA LYS A 114 5.11 -4.82 -18.28
C LYS A 114 5.24 -3.36 -17.83
N ALA A 115 5.95 -2.52 -18.59
CA ALA A 115 6.06 -1.08 -18.29
C ALA A 115 4.69 -0.38 -18.33
N GLN A 116 3.83 -0.71 -19.31
CA GLN A 116 2.46 -0.21 -19.37
C GLN A 116 1.64 -0.61 -18.14
N SER A 117 1.70 -1.89 -17.73
CA SER A 117 0.98 -2.38 -16.55
C SER A 117 1.44 -1.68 -15.27
N GLN A 118 2.75 -1.47 -15.11
CA GLN A 118 3.31 -0.72 -13.99
C GLN A 118 2.91 0.76 -14.02
N CYS A 119 2.90 1.40 -15.19
CA CYS A 119 2.43 2.78 -15.34
C CYS A 119 0.99 2.94 -14.83
N ARG A 120 0.10 2.03 -15.26
CA ARG A 120 -1.29 2.00 -14.76
C ARG A 120 -1.35 1.84 -13.24
N GLN A 121 -0.55 0.93 -12.68
CA GLN A 121 -0.50 0.69 -11.24
C GLN A 121 0.00 1.92 -10.46
N THR A 122 0.99 2.65 -10.98
CA THR A 122 1.47 3.90 -10.41
C THR A 122 0.37 4.97 -10.40
N LEU A 123 -0.37 5.12 -11.49
CA LEU A 123 -1.50 6.07 -11.59
C LEU A 123 -2.68 5.67 -10.69
N GLU A 124 -2.94 4.36 -10.56
CA GLU A 124 -3.93 3.83 -9.62
C GLU A 124 -3.52 4.14 -8.17
N THR A 125 -2.25 3.99 -7.84
CA THR A 125 -1.70 4.35 -6.52
C THR A 125 -1.85 5.85 -6.25
N LEU A 126 -1.55 6.69 -7.24
CA LEU A 126 -1.76 8.14 -7.14
C LEU A 126 -3.24 8.49 -6.94
N SER A 127 -4.15 7.82 -7.66
CA SER A 127 -5.59 7.99 -7.49
C SER A 127 -6.05 7.61 -6.08
N ASN A 128 -5.56 6.49 -5.55
CA ASN A 128 -5.86 6.02 -4.20
C ASN A 128 -5.30 6.96 -3.11
N ILE A 129 -4.14 7.59 -3.35
CA ILE A 129 -3.60 8.60 -2.44
C ILE A 129 -4.50 9.84 -2.41
N LYS A 130 -4.99 10.29 -3.58
CA LYS A 130 -5.88 11.46 -3.66
C LYS A 130 -7.28 11.21 -3.13
N ASN A 131 -7.80 10.01 -3.38
CA ASN A 131 -9.15 9.60 -3.02
C ASN A 131 -9.08 8.22 -2.35
N PRO A 132 -8.76 8.17 -1.03
CA PRO A 132 -8.71 6.91 -0.32
C PRO A 132 -10.05 6.18 -0.42
N PRO A 133 -10.07 4.87 -0.73
CA PRO A 133 -11.32 4.14 -0.81
C PRO A 133 -12.01 4.17 0.54
N VAL A 134 -13.28 4.60 0.56
CA VAL A 134 -14.12 4.56 1.76
C VAL A 134 -14.48 3.10 2.01
N VAL A 135 -13.69 2.43 2.85
CA VAL A 135 -14.02 1.09 3.33
C VAL A 135 -15.09 1.24 4.40
N TYR A 136 -16.35 1.06 4.02
CA TYR A 136 -17.42 0.86 4.99
C TYR A 136 -17.20 -0.50 5.66
N ALA A 137 -16.44 -0.50 6.75
CA ALA A 137 -16.45 -1.62 7.67
C ALA A 137 -17.89 -1.71 8.21
N LYS A 138 -18.70 -2.61 7.65
CA LYS A 138 -19.91 -3.08 8.34
C LYS A 138 -19.40 -3.62 9.67
N GLN A 139 -19.52 -2.81 10.73
CA GLN A 139 -19.38 -3.30 12.09
C GLN A 139 -20.48 -4.34 12.27
N ALA A 140 -20.14 -5.59 11.97
CA ALA A 140 -20.88 -6.70 12.51
C ALA A 140 -20.56 -6.67 14.01
N ASN A 141 -21.37 -5.94 14.77
CA ASN A 141 -21.44 -6.11 16.20
C ASN A 141 -22.10 -7.48 16.41
N ILE A 142 -21.30 -8.53 16.24
CA ILE A 142 -21.73 -9.90 16.43
C ILE A 142 -21.84 -10.11 17.93
N SER A 143 -22.98 -9.69 18.49
CA SER A 143 -23.42 -10.17 19.79
C SER A 143 -23.87 -11.61 19.58
N ASN A 144 -22.92 -12.55 19.67
CA ASN A 144 -23.23 -13.98 19.81
C ASN A 144 -23.78 -14.20 21.22
N GLY A 145 -25.05 -13.85 21.42
CA GLY A 145 -25.81 -14.10 22.63
C GLY A 145 -25.57 -13.11 23.79
N PRO A 146 -26.36 -13.23 24.87
CA PRO A 146 -26.24 -12.39 26.04
C PRO A 146 -24.87 -12.61 26.71
N GLN A 147 -23.95 -11.66 26.52
CA GLN A 147 -22.71 -11.61 27.28
C GLN A 147 -23.04 -11.22 28.72
N GLN A 148 -23.24 -12.22 29.57
CA GLN A 148 -23.21 -12.01 31.02
C GLN A 148 -21.76 -11.79 31.46
N ILE A 149 -21.42 -10.54 31.71
CA ILE A 149 -20.22 -10.14 32.42
C ILE A 149 -20.42 -10.51 33.90
N ASN A 150 -20.06 -11.74 34.26
CA ASN A 150 -19.99 -12.15 35.66
C ASN A 150 -18.73 -11.55 36.31
N ASN A 151 -18.81 -10.29 36.74
CA ASN A 151 -17.87 -9.77 37.75
C ASN A 151 -18.42 -10.18 39.13
N GLY A 152 -18.26 -11.46 39.46
CA GLY A 152 -18.93 -12.10 40.59
C GLY A 152 -18.46 -11.60 41.96
N VAL A 153 -19.34 -10.85 42.64
CA VAL A 153 -19.54 -10.95 44.09
C VAL A 153 -20.51 -12.12 44.32
N PRO A 154 -20.28 -13.03 45.29
CA PRO A 154 -21.06 -14.25 45.40
C PRO A 154 -22.51 -14.01 45.80
N ALA A 155 -23.38 -14.83 45.18
CA ALA A 155 -24.83 -14.77 45.21
C ALA A 155 -25.45 -14.91 46.61
N GLN A 156 -26.53 -14.15 46.84
CA GLN A 156 -27.54 -14.45 47.87
C GLN A 156 -28.94 -14.47 47.23
N THR A 157 -29.45 -15.69 47.11
CA THR A 157 -30.85 -16.17 47.20
C THR A 157 -31.95 -15.68 46.22
N PRO A 158 -32.88 -16.59 45.85
CA PRO A 158 -33.74 -16.45 44.68
C PRO A 158 -35.12 -15.88 45.04
N HIS A 159 -35.58 -14.87 44.31
CA HIS A 159 -37.00 -14.56 44.19
C HIS A 159 -37.39 -14.60 42.72
N ALA A 160 -38.28 -15.53 42.40
CA ALA A 160 -38.92 -15.64 41.10
C ALA A 160 -39.96 -14.53 40.97
N GLU A 161 -39.76 -13.62 40.03
CA GLU A 161 -40.83 -12.78 39.49
C GLU A 161 -40.96 -13.02 37.99
N GLU A 162 -42.18 -13.38 37.61
CA GLU A 162 -42.64 -13.64 36.26
C GLU A 162 -42.70 -12.32 35.47
N ILE A 163 -41.76 -12.11 34.55
CA ILE A 163 -41.82 -10.97 33.62
C ILE A 163 -42.58 -11.42 32.37
N LYS A 164 -43.83 -10.98 32.28
CA LYS A 164 -44.68 -11.07 31.08
C LYS A 164 -43.95 -10.45 29.88
N ASN A 165 -43.74 -11.25 28.84
CA ASN A 165 -43.33 -10.77 27.53
C ASN A 165 -44.41 -9.82 26.98
N GLN A 166 -44.11 -8.52 26.90
CA GLN A 166 -44.86 -7.62 26.03
C GLN A 166 -44.29 -7.77 24.61
N SER A 167 -45.10 -8.36 23.75
CA SER A 167 -44.88 -8.49 22.32
C SER A 167 -44.70 -7.11 21.70
N ASN A 168 -43.58 -6.87 21.00
CA ASN A 168 -43.46 -5.71 20.13
C ASN A 168 -44.48 -5.87 19.00
N GLU A 169 -45.50 -5.01 19.00
CA GLU A 169 -46.51 -4.94 17.96
C GLU A 169 -45.82 -4.65 16.62
N LEU A 170 -46.08 -5.54 15.66
CA LEU A 170 -45.80 -5.35 14.25
C LEU A 170 -46.41 -4.02 13.79
N LEU A 171 -45.62 -3.21 13.09
CA LEU A 171 -46.13 -2.16 12.21
C LEU A 171 -46.77 -2.84 10.99
N GLU A 172 -48.04 -3.20 11.12
CA GLU A 172 -48.94 -3.48 10.01
C GLU A 172 -49.25 -2.15 9.31
N VAL A 173 -48.56 -1.89 8.20
CA VAL A 173 -49.11 -1.01 7.15
C VAL A 173 -49.51 -1.94 6.01
N ILE A 174 -50.74 -2.42 6.10
CA ILE A 174 -51.47 -2.97 4.96
C ILE A 174 -52.36 -1.81 4.47
N ASP A 175 -51.91 -1.13 3.42
CA ASP A 175 -52.83 -0.50 2.49
C ASP A 175 -52.72 -1.28 1.19
N GLY A 176 -53.77 -2.05 0.92
CA GLY A 176 -53.83 -2.93 -0.23
C GLY A 176 -54.12 -2.17 -1.51
N GLU A 177 -53.42 -2.53 -2.58
CA GLU A 177 -54.09 -2.75 -3.85
C GLU A 177 -53.37 -3.87 -4.61
N ARG A 178 -53.99 -5.04 -4.58
CA ARG A 178 -53.64 -6.20 -5.38
C ARG A 178 -54.24 -5.99 -6.77
N LEU A 179 -53.42 -5.66 -7.77
CA LEU A 179 -53.80 -5.79 -9.17
C LEU A 179 -52.76 -6.67 -9.88
N ASP A 180 -53.06 -7.97 -9.84
CA ASP A 180 -52.57 -8.95 -10.78
C ASP A 180 -53.30 -8.75 -12.11
N SER A 181 -52.55 -8.56 -13.19
CA SER A 181 -53.04 -8.85 -14.54
C SER A 181 -51.89 -9.41 -15.36
N GLY A 182 -51.61 -10.69 -15.20
CA GLY A 182 -50.86 -11.45 -16.21
C GLY A 182 -51.56 -11.41 -17.57
N THR A 183 -50.81 -11.14 -18.65
CA THR A 183 -51.15 -11.60 -20.01
C THR A 183 -49.86 -11.78 -20.83
N ALA A 184 -49.85 -12.81 -21.68
CA ALA A 184 -48.71 -13.34 -22.41
C ALA A 184 -48.47 -12.67 -23.79
N GLN A 185 -47.17 -12.50 -24.08
CA GLN A 185 -46.40 -12.63 -25.35
C GLN A 185 -46.99 -12.19 -26.72
N GLU A 186 -46.17 -11.45 -27.48
CA GLU A 186 -46.08 -11.59 -28.94
C GLU A 186 -44.61 -11.61 -29.40
N THR A 187 -44.32 -12.54 -30.32
CA THR A 187 -43.01 -12.78 -30.96
C THR A 187 -42.99 -11.99 -32.26
N ILE A 188 -41.99 -11.13 -32.50
CA ILE A 188 -41.87 -10.42 -33.79
C ILE A 188 -40.67 -10.95 -34.57
N GLY A 189 -40.96 -11.24 -35.84
CA GLY A 189 -40.18 -12.06 -36.75
C GLY A 189 -38.92 -11.41 -37.33
N SER A 190 -38.05 -12.33 -37.72
CA SER A 190 -36.81 -12.25 -38.47
C SER A 190 -36.73 -11.16 -39.54
N ASN A 191 -35.55 -10.58 -39.70
CA ASN A 191 -35.15 -10.00 -40.98
C ASN A 191 -33.71 -10.41 -41.33
N THR A 192 -33.60 -11.45 -42.16
CA THR A 192 -32.39 -11.86 -42.88
C THR A 192 -32.57 -11.41 -44.32
N ALA A 193 -31.76 -10.45 -44.77
CA ALA A 193 -31.68 -10.08 -46.18
C ALA A 193 -30.28 -10.43 -46.71
N LEU A 194 -30.17 -11.65 -47.25
CA LEU A 194 -29.13 -12.04 -48.20
C LEU A 194 -29.51 -11.48 -49.57
N ALA A 195 -28.63 -10.69 -50.17
CA ALA A 195 -28.70 -10.36 -51.60
C ALA A 195 -27.58 -11.11 -52.31
N THR A 196 -27.96 -12.07 -53.15
CA THR A 196 -27.12 -12.69 -54.19
C THR A 196 -27.79 -12.36 -55.50
N MET A 197 -27.08 -11.70 -56.42
CA MET A 197 -27.52 -11.53 -57.80
C MET A 197 -26.32 -11.71 -58.72
N GLY A 198 -26.44 -12.68 -59.63
CA GLY A 198 -25.86 -12.71 -60.99
C GLY A 198 -24.35 -12.65 -61.13
#